data_AF-A0A972N5F4-F1
#
_entry.id   AF-A0A972N5F4-F1
#
_cell.length_a   1.000
_cell.length_b   1.000
_cell.length_c   1.000
_cell.angle_alpha   90.00
_cell.angle_beta   90.00
_cell.angle_gamma   90.00
#
_symmetry.space_group_name_H-M   'P 1'
#
loop_
_entity.id
_entity.type
_entity.pdbx_description
1 polymer ?
#
loop_
_entity_poly.entity_id
_entity_poly.type
_entity_poly.pdbx_seq_one_letter_code
_entity_poly.pdbx_strand_id
1 'polypeptide(L)'
;MHIREYQRWLEEWDKARGWDRVLPAHTLIHALEELGEVARLVLALDGYKPGEDREQLRQELAEELSDLFVFLFKLAYQMGIDVEEALKAGQEKAQARYPDVEEARDAGEHYRHVLETHVRNIMQED
;
A
#
# COMPACT_ATOMS: atom_id res chain seq x y z
N MET A 1 -13.08 2.10 13.91
CA MET A 1 -12.43 0.78 14.02
C MET A 1 -10.95 1.02 14.17
N HIS A 2 -10.32 0.41 15.18
CA HIS A 2 -8.87 0.44 15.35
C HIS A 2 -8.20 -0.68 14.55
N ILE A 3 -6.91 -0.53 14.23
CA ILE A 3 -6.16 -1.48 13.39
C ILE A 3 -6.18 -2.87 13.99
N ARG A 4 -5.90 -2.96 15.30
CA ARG A 4 -5.94 -4.23 16.03
C ARG A 4 -7.35 -4.85 16.07
N GLU A 5 -8.40 -4.03 16.17
CA GLU A 5 -9.78 -4.51 16.17
C GLU A 5 -10.16 -5.12 14.82
N TYR A 6 -9.77 -4.45 13.73
CA TYR A 6 -9.99 -4.97 12.37
C TYR A 6 -9.27 -6.30 12.15
N GLN A 7 -7.99 -6.37 12.53
CA GLN A 7 -7.21 -7.60 12.38
C GLN A 7 -7.86 -8.78 13.10
N ARG A 8 -8.35 -8.57 14.33
CA ARG A 8 -9.06 -9.60 15.11
C ARG A 8 -10.38 -9.99 14.47
N TRP A 9 -11.18 -9.01 14.03
CA TRP A 9 -12.42 -9.28 13.31
C TRP A 9 -12.16 -10.11 12.05
N LEU A 10 -11.13 -9.78 11.28
CA LEU A 10 -10.76 -10.53 10.07
C LEU A 10 -10.35 -11.96 10.41
N GLU A 11 -9.51 -12.15 11.44
CA GLU A 11 -9.09 -13.48 11.88
C GLU A 11 -10.28 -14.34 12.30
N GLU A 12 -11.22 -13.81 13.08
CA GLU A 12 -12.44 -14.50 13.49
C GLU A 12 -13.32 -14.85 12.29
N TRP A 13 -13.51 -13.89 11.38
CA TRP A 13 -14.33 -14.04 10.18
C TRP A 13 -13.76 -15.08 9.20
N ASP A 14 -12.43 -15.12 9.05
CA ASP A 14 -11.70 -16.04 8.17
C ASP A 14 -11.69 -17.47 8.75
N LYS A 15 -11.43 -17.61 10.05
CA LYS A 15 -11.52 -18.91 10.76
C LYS A 15 -12.92 -19.50 10.75
N ALA A 16 -13.96 -18.68 10.92
CA ALA A 16 -15.35 -19.14 10.85
C ALA A 16 -15.70 -19.79 9.49
N ARG A 17 -14.95 -19.49 8.43
CA ARG A 17 -15.11 -20.06 7.09
C ARG A 17 -14.13 -21.20 6.80
N GLY A 18 -13.24 -21.53 7.72
CA GLY A 18 -12.18 -22.53 7.55
C GLY A 18 -11.10 -22.11 6.55
N TRP A 19 -10.97 -20.80 6.29
CA TRP A 19 -10.00 -20.23 5.35
C TRP A 19 -8.64 -19.95 5.99
N ASP A 20 -8.53 -20.15 7.29
CA ASP A 20 -7.30 -20.16 8.06
C ASP A 20 -6.35 -21.29 7.64
N ARG A 21 -6.87 -22.28 6.89
CA ARG A 21 -6.11 -23.38 6.28
C ARG A 21 -5.34 -22.98 5.03
N VAL A 22 -5.62 -21.81 4.45
CA VAL A 22 -4.86 -21.29 3.32
C VAL A 22 -3.43 -20.99 3.78
N LEU A 23 -2.43 -21.47 3.05
CA LEU A 23 -1.03 -21.29 3.43
C LEU A 23 -0.62 -19.81 3.35
N PRO A 24 0.27 -19.32 4.24
CA PRO A 24 0.77 -17.94 4.18
C PRO A 24 1.38 -17.58 2.82
N ALA A 25 2.03 -18.54 2.16
CA ALA A 25 2.57 -18.35 0.81
C ALA A 25 1.47 -18.03 -0.23
N HIS A 26 0.30 -18.66 -0.14
CA HIS A 26 -0.82 -18.37 -1.05
C HIS A 26 -1.45 -17.03 -0.73
N THR A 27 -1.62 -16.70 0.55
CA THR A 27 -2.07 -15.36 0.99
C THR A 27 -1.15 -14.27 0.46
N LEU A 28 0.17 -14.49 0.46
CA LEU A 28 1.13 -13.55 -0.12
C LEU A 28 0.97 -13.39 -1.64
N ILE A 29 0.69 -14.49 -2.36
CA ILE A 29 0.41 -14.42 -3.80
C ILE A 29 -0.88 -13.64 -4.06
N HIS A 30 -1.95 -13.85 -3.30
CA HIS A 30 -3.17 -13.04 -3.43
C HIS A 30 -2.91 -11.55 -3.13
N ALA A 31 -2.13 -11.22 -2.10
CA ALA A 31 -1.72 -9.83 -1.87
C ALA A 31 -0.93 -9.24 -3.05
N LEU A 32 -0.14 -10.04 -3.76
CA LEU A 32 0.57 -9.60 -4.96
C LEU A 32 -0.38 -9.38 -6.15
N GLU A 33 -1.41 -10.22 -6.29
CA GLU A 33 -2.46 -10.06 -7.30
C GLU A 33 -3.19 -8.72 -7.10
N GLU A 34 -3.67 -8.44 -5.87
CA GLU A 34 -4.34 -7.16 -5.57
C GLU A 34 -3.41 -5.95 -5.70
N LEU A 35 -2.12 -6.10 -5.38
CA LEU A 35 -1.14 -5.04 -5.63
C LEU A 35 -0.99 -4.74 -7.13
N GLY A 36 -1.14 -5.75 -7.99
CA GLY A 36 -1.16 -5.60 -9.44
C GLY A 36 -2.38 -4.83 -9.93
N GLU A 37 -3.56 -5.10 -9.37
CA GLU A 37 -4.81 -4.37 -9.59
C GLU A 37 -4.64 -2.88 -9.25
N VAL A 38 -4.14 -2.60 -8.04
CA VAL A 38 -3.82 -1.26 -7.56
C VAL A 38 -2.84 -0.56 -8.51
N ALA A 39 -1.77 -1.23 -8.92
CA ALA A 39 -0.77 -0.66 -9.82
C ALA A 39 -1.38 -0.28 -11.18
N ARG A 40 -2.26 -1.14 -11.72
CA ARG A 40 -2.99 -0.88 -12.97
C ARG A 40 -3.86 0.38 -12.87
N LEU A 41 -4.59 0.54 -11.76
CA LEU A 41 -5.48 1.69 -11.53
C LEU A 41 -4.71 2.99 -11.29
N VAL A 42 -3.58 2.94 -10.58
CA VAL A 42 -2.69 4.10 -10.43
C VAL A 42 -2.15 4.54 -11.79
N LEU A 43 -1.69 3.60 -12.61
CA LEU A 43 -1.20 3.89 -13.96
C LEU A 43 -2.29 4.51 -14.86
N ALA A 44 -3.53 4.02 -14.75
CA ALA A 44 -4.71 4.59 -15.40
C ALA A 44 -4.97 6.04 -14.94
N LEU A 45 -4.95 6.29 -13.62
CA LEU A 45 -5.13 7.63 -13.05
C LEU A 45 -4.04 8.64 -13.45
N ASP A 46 -2.83 8.15 -13.74
CA ASP A 46 -1.72 8.94 -14.28
C ASP A 46 -1.88 9.26 -15.79
N GLY A 47 -2.95 8.77 -16.42
CA GLY A 47 -3.30 9.09 -17.80
C GLY A 47 -2.62 8.22 -18.84
N TYR A 48 -2.15 7.02 -18.46
CA TYR A 48 -1.59 6.05 -19.41
C TYR A 48 -2.55 5.70 -20.55
N LYS A 49 -3.87 5.74 -20.29
CA LYS A 49 -4.91 5.63 -21.32
C LYS A 49 -5.82 6.88 -21.30
N PRO A 50 -6.07 7.51 -22.46
CA PRO A 50 -6.97 8.65 -22.53
C PRO A 50 -8.45 8.21 -22.43
N GLY A 51 -9.28 9.06 -21.84
CA GLY A 51 -10.74 8.91 -21.86
C GLY A 51 -11.33 8.06 -20.72
N GLU A 52 -10.54 7.69 -19.72
CA GLU A 52 -11.04 6.96 -18.55
C GLU A 52 -11.73 7.90 -17.55
N ASP A 53 -12.82 7.43 -16.96
CA ASP A 53 -13.53 8.17 -15.92
C ASP A 53 -12.73 8.15 -14.61
N ARG A 54 -12.17 9.31 -14.27
CA ARG A 54 -11.30 9.47 -13.09
C ARG A 54 -12.04 9.24 -11.77
N GLU A 55 -13.36 9.45 -11.72
CA GLU A 55 -14.12 9.21 -10.49
C GLU A 55 -14.36 7.71 -10.31
N GLN A 56 -14.74 7.02 -11.38
CA GLN A 56 -14.87 5.57 -11.38
C GLN A 56 -13.55 4.89 -11.00
N LEU A 57 -12.43 5.30 -11.62
CA LEU A 57 -11.11 4.76 -11.30
C LEU A 57 -10.72 4.94 -9.82
N ARG A 58 -11.16 6.02 -9.15
CA ARG A 58 -10.90 6.23 -7.73
C ARG A 58 -11.74 5.32 -6.84
N GLN A 59 -12.97 5.01 -7.24
CA GLN A 59 -13.83 4.07 -6.53
C GLN A 59 -13.27 2.66 -6.64
N GLU A 60 -12.91 2.22 -7.86
CA GLU A 60 -12.22 0.96 -8.09
C GLU A 60 -10.92 0.90 -7.29
N LEU A 61 -10.12 1.98 -7.27
CA LEU A 61 -8.87 2.00 -6.49
C LEU A 61 -9.11 1.83 -4.99
N ALA A 62 -10.19 2.40 -4.46
CA ALA A 62 -10.54 2.23 -3.04
C ALA A 62 -10.93 0.77 -2.72
N GLU A 63 -11.59 0.08 -3.65
CA GLU A 63 -11.93 -1.34 -3.55
C GLU A 63 -10.65 -2.21 -3.58
N GLU A 64 -9.79 -2.02 -4.58
CA GLU A 64 -8.55 -2.82 -4.71
C GLU A 64 -7.57 -2.59 -3.56
N LEU A 65 -7.50 -1.36 -3.03
CA LEU A 65 -6.74 -1.08 -1.82
C LEU A 65 -7.31 -1.83 -0.61
N SER A 66 -8.64 -1.90 -0.49
CA SER A 66 -9.30 -2.67 0.57
C SER A 66 -8.95 -4.15 0.47
N ASP A 67 -9.01 -4.73 -0.73
CA ASP A 67 -8.69 -6.15 -0.95
C ASP A 67 -7.21 -6.45 -0.67
N LEU A 68 -6.30 -5.59 -1.12
CA LEU A 68 -4.89 -5.67 -0.74
C LEU A 68 -4.71 -5.65 0.78
N PHE A 69 -5.35 -4.72 1.49
CA PHE A 69 -5.25 -4.66 2.95
C PHE A 69 -5.78 -5.92 3.61
N VAL A 70 -6.90 -6.49 3.16
CA VAL A 70 -7.43 -7.76 3.68
C VAL A 70 -6.36 -8.86 3.65
N PHE A 71 -5.67 -9.04 2.52
CA PHE A 71 -4.63 -10.07 2.43
C PHE A 71 -3.38 -9.75 3.26
N LEU A 72 -3.00 -8.47 3.40
CA LEU A 72 -1.91 -8.07 4.28
C LEU A 72 -2.22 -8.32 5.77
N PHE A 73 -3.44 -8.00 6.21
CA PHE A 73 -3.90 -8.31 7.57
C PHE A 73 -4.01 -9.81 7.81
N LYS A 74 -4.49 -10.56 6.80
CA LYS A 74 -4.52 -12.02 6.85
C LYS A 74 -3.12 -12.60 7.02
N LEU A 75 -2.18 -12.18 6.17
CA LEU A 75 -0.79 -12.61 6.26
C LEU A 75 -0.18 -12.29 7.63
N ALA A 76 -0.44 -11.09 8.15
CA ALA A 76 0.06 -10.69 9.46
C ALA A 76 -0.46 -11.60 10.58
N TYR A 77 -1.77 -11.90 10.64
CA TYR A 77 -2.27 -12.79 11.69
C TYR A 77 -1.74 -14.23 11.51
N GLN A 78 -1.63 -14.72 10.27
CA GLN A 78 -1.09 -16.05 9.98
C GLN A 78 0.37 -16.20 10.44
N MET A 79 1.11 -15.09 10.47
CA MET A 79 2.50 -15.02 10.91
C MET A 79 2.65 -14.59 12.39
N GLY A 80 1.54 -14.40 13.12
CA GLY A 80 1.56 -13.98 14.52
C GLY A 80 2.02 -12.53 14.75
N ILE A 81 1.83 -11.66 13.76
CA ILE A 81 2.25 -10.25 13.80
C ILE A 81 1.07 -9.36 14.20
N ASP A 82 1.23 -8.57 15.26
CA ASP A 82 0.31 -7.47 15.59
C ASP A 82 0.65 -6.26 14.71
N VAL A 83 -0.25 -5.93 13.77
CA VAL A 83 -0.02 -4.85 12.80
C VAL A 83 0.06 -3.49 13.48
N GLU A 84 -0.73 -3.26 14.53
CA GLU A 84 -0.73 -1.97 15.22
C GLU A 84 0.59 -1.71 15.95
N GLU A 85 1.15 -2.72 16.63
CA GLU A 85 2.48 -2.61 17.24
C GLU A 85 3.60 -2.49 16.20
N ALA A 86 3.51 -3.23 15.09
CA ALA A 86 4.48 -3.13 14.00
C ALA A 86 4.51 -1.71 13.40
N LEU A 87 3.34 -1.08 13.23
CA LEU A 87 3.23 0.29 12.75
C LEU A 87 3.73 1.32 13.77
N LYS A 88 3.45 1.14 15.08
CA LYS A 88 4.00 1.99 16.14
C LYS A 88 5.53 1.97 16.15
N ALA A 89 6.14 0.78 16.12
CA ALA A 89 7.59 0.63 16.06
C ALA A 89 8.18 1.25 14.78
N GLY A 90 7.49 1.09 13.64
CA GLY A 90 7.86 1.74 12.38
C GLY A 90 7.82 3.26 12.46
N GLN A 91 6.79 3.82 13.10
CA GLN A 91 6.64 5.26 13.33
C GLN A 91 7.77 5.82 14.20
N GLU A 92 8.08 5.18 15.34
CA GLU A 92 9.17 5.59 16.22
C GLU A 92 10.52 5.55 15.48
N LYS A 93 10.76 4.49 14.70
CA LYS A 93 11.96 4.38 13.85
C LYS A 93 12.04 5.48 12.80
N ALA A 94 10.92 5.85 12.19
CA ALA A 94 10.87 6.93 11.19
C ALA A 94 11.17 8.30 11.83
N GLN A 95 10.59 8.58 12.99
CA GLN A 95 10.84 9.81 13.75
C GLN A 95 12.30 9.92 14.21
N ALA A 96 12.89 8.83 14.67
CA ALA A 96 14.30 8.80 15.05
C ALA A 96 15.24 8.99 13.85
N ARG A 97 14.83 8.54 12.65
CA ARG A 97 15.62 8.67 11.42
C ARG A 97 15.55 10.08 10.83
N TYR A 98 14.42 10.77 10.97
CA TYR A 98 14.17 12.10 10.42
C TYR A 98 13.64 13.04 11.52
N PRO A 99 14.47 13.40 12.52
CA PRO A 99 14.04 14.21 13.66
C PRO A 99 13.85 15.70 13.28
N ASP A 100 14.54 16.17 12.25
CA ASP A 100 14.44 17.54 11.76
C ASP A 100 13.51 17.61 10.53
N VAL A 101 12.41 18.34 10.70
CA VAL A 101 11.37 18.50 9.66
C VAL A 101 11.85 19.39 8.52
N GLU A 102 12.67 20.39 8.79
CA GLU A 102 13.21 21.28 7.74
C GLU A 102 14.22 20.52 6.89
N GLU A 103 15.15 19.79 7.52
CA GLU A 103 16.10 18.94 6.79
C GLU A 103 15.38 17.87 5.94
N ALA A 104 14.35 17.22 6.50
CA ALA A 104 13.55 16.26 5.76
C ALA A 104 12.78 16.89 4.60
N ARG A 105 12.29 18.12 4.75
CA ARG A 105 11.60 18.87 3.68
C ARG A 105 12.57 19.24 2.57
N ASP A 106 13.75 19.75 2.91
CA ASP A 106 14.78 20.14 1.95
C ASP A 106 15.27 18.93 1.14
N ALA A 107 15.45 17.78 1.79
CA ALA A 107 15.74 16.52 1.11
C ALA A 107 14.62 16.10 0.14
N GLY A 108 13.36 16.30 0.52
CA GLY A 108 12.19 16.03 -0.32
C GLY A 108 12.11 16.96 -1.54
N GLU A 109 12.42 18.25 -1.38
CA GLU A 109 12.47 19.22 -2.47
C GLU A 109 13.61 18.91 -3.46
N HIS A 110 14.78 18.54 -2.94
CA HIS A 110 15.90 18.09 -3.76
C HIS A 110 15.52 16.85 -4.59
N TYR A 111 14.89 15.85 -3.97
CA TYR A 111 14.43 14.66 -4.69
C TYR A 111 13.41 14.99 -5.79
N ARG A 112 12.46 15.90 -5.53
CA ARG A 112 11.50 16.36 -6.53
C ARG A 112 12.20 17.03 -7.72
N HIS A 113 13.18 17.89 -7.46
CA HIS A 113 13.94 18.55 -8.51
C HIS A 113 14.72 17.55 -9.39
N VAL A 114 15.32 16.53 -8.76
CA VAL A 114 16.01 15.44 -9.48
C VAL A 114 15.02 14.65 -10.34
N LEU A 115 13.85 14.29 -9.81
CA LEU A 115 12.81 13.58 -10.57
C LEU A 115 12.31 14.39 -11.76
N GLU A 116 11.98 15.68 -11.57
CA GLU A 116 11.54 16.57 -12.65
C GLU A 116 12.59 16.69 -13.75
N THR A 117 13.86 16.79 -13.37
CA THR A 117 14.98 16.83 -14.31
C THR A 117 15.11 15.51 -15.07
N HIS A 118 15.00 14.38 -14.36
CA HIS A 118 15.08 13.05 -14.97
C HIS A 118 13.93 12.81 -15.96
N VAL A 119 12.70 13.15 -15.59
CA VAL A 119 11.53 13.07 -16.47
C VAL A 119 11.70 13.99 -17.68
N ARG A 120 12.15 15.24 -17.49
CA ARG A 120 12.39 16.16 -18.61
C ARG A 120 13.44 15.62 -19.58
N ASN A 121 14.53 15.04 -19.07
CA ASN A 121 15.58 14.48 -19.92
C ASN A 121 15.06 13.28 -20.73
N ILE A 122 14.28 12.38 -20.13
CA ILE A 122 13.64 11.26 -20.85
C ILE A 122 12.68 11.77 -21.93
N MET A 123 11.90 12.81 -21.64
CA MET A 123 10.90 13.37 -22.57
C MET A 123 11.47 14.29 -23.66
N GLN A 124 12.78 14.59 -23.63
CA GLN A 124 13.48 15.41 -24.63
C GLN A 124 14.41 14.59 -25.54
N GLU A 125 14.57 13.30 -25.29
CA GLU A 125 15.36 12.38 -26.12
C GLU A 125 14.54 11.72 -27.26
N ASP A 126 13.27 12.10 -27.44
CA ASP A 126 12.39 11.79 -28.58
C ASP A 126 12.23 12.99 -29.53
#